data_AF-A0A3L5TTB6-F1
#
_entry.id   AF-A0A3L5TTB6-F1
#
_cell.length_a   1.000
_cell.length_b   1.000
_cell.length_c   1.000
_cell.angle_alpha   90.00
_cell.angle_beta   90.00
_cell.angle_gamma   90.00
#
_symmetry.space_group_name_H-M   'P 1'
#
loop_
_entity.id
_entity.type
_entity.pdbx_description
1 polymer ?
#
loop_
_entity_poly.entity_id
_entity_poly.type
_entity_poly.pdbx_seq_one_letter_code
_entity_poly.pdbx_strand_id
1 'polypeptide(L)'
;MECILAAAITGVVFALFSGQPMNILGSTGPMLVLEMILYSFCVDRDWDYMPFRCWVGIWIAFIIFIIVALDLSALVRFITRFTEECFACLIALIFIFQAFENLIKIEDKYPIHFHASLTNSCVCENFTIPYNRSTSFNVSEYTTNITNNSAHERNFNISVHDGGTINNSVLPANCSEYGGYLTGSGCDDKLYEPNVFFMSCLLFLGTFGIAIFLVNIKGGTFATAT
;
A
#
# COMPACT_ATOMS: atom_id res chain seq x y z
N MET A 1 11.10 -10.44 -3.44
CA MET A 1 11.26 -10.96 -4.83
C MET A 1 11.45 -12.48 -4.84
N GLU A 2 12.03 -13.02 -3.78
CA GLU A 2 12.18 -14.45 -3.47
C GLU A 2 10.90 -15.27 -3.67
N CYS A 3 9.72 -14.77 -3.26
CA CYS A 3 8.45 -15.50 -3.44
C CYS A 3 8.08 -15.72 -4.92
N ILE A 4 8.39 -14.76 -5.81
CA ILE A 4 8.10 -14.87 -7.24
C ILE A 4 9.01 -15.92 -7.87
N LEU A 5 10.32 -15.88 -7.55
CA LEU A 5 11.29 -16.85 -8.04
C LEU A 5 10.96 -18.27 -7.54
N ALA A 6 10.61 -18.41 -6.26
CA ALA A 6 10.22 -19.68 -5.66
C ALA A 6 8.95 -20.25 -6.31
N ALA A 7 7.91 -19.43 -6.50
CA ALA A 7 6.67 -19.84 -7.17
C ALA A 7 6.92 -20.25 -8.63
N ALA A 8 7.80 -19.55 -9.36
CA ALA A 8 8.14 -19.90 -10.74
C ALA A 8 8.84 -21.27 -10.83
N ILE A 9 9.87 -21.50 -10.00
CA ILE A 9 10.62 -22.76 -10.02
C ILE A 9 9.73 -23.93 -9.59
N THR A 10 8.99 -23.77 -8.48
CA THR A 10 8.09 -24.83 -7.98
C THR A 10 6.93 -25.10 -8.93
N GLY A 11 6.37 -24.07 -9.57
CA GLY A 11 5.32 -24.20 -10.56
C GLY A 11 5.76 -24.98 -11.80
N VAL A 12 6.96 -24.70 -12.34
CA VAL A 12 7.50 -25.43 -13.50
C VAL A 12 7.77 -26.89 -13.15
N VAL A 13 8.39 -27.17 -12.00
CA VAL A 13 8.65 -28.54 -11.56
C VAL A 13 7.34 -29.30 -11.34
N PHE A 14 6.34 -28.68 -10.69
CA PHE A 14 5.05 -29.31 -10.47
C PHE A 14 4.29 -29.55 -11.78
N ALA A 15 4.33 -28.63 -12.75
CA ALA A 15 3.66 -28.81 -14.03
C ALA A 15 4.23 -30.01 -14.83
N LEU A 16 5.54 -30.29 -14.71
CA LEU A 16 6.19 -31.40 -15.42
C LEU A 16 5.96 -32.77 -14.76
N PHE A 17 5.82 -32.83 -13.43
CA PHE A 17 5.83 -34.08 -12.68
C PHE A 17 4.54 -34.38 -11.89
N SER A 18 3.52 -33.51 -11.91
CA SER A 18 2.28 -33.71 -11.16
C SER A 18 1.23 -34.55 -11.90
N GLY A 19 0.34 -35.20 -11.13
CA GLY A 19 -0.81 -35.94 -11.66
C GLY A 19 -1.98 -35.04 -12.09
N GLN A 20 -2.00 -33.77 -11.66
CA GLN A 20 -3.04 -32.79 -12.02
C GLN A 20 -2.40 -31.41 -12.24
N PRO A 21 -1.90 -31.13 -13.46
CA PRO A 21 -1.19 -29.88 -13.77
C PRO A 21 -2.11 -28.64 -13.78
N MET A 22 -3.44 -28.81 -13.70
CA MET A 22 -4.38 -27.69 -13.57
C MET A 22 -4.36 -27.06 -12.17
N ASN A 23 -3.75 -27.72 -11.18
CA ASN A 23 -3.59 -27.15 -9.85
C ASN A 23 -2.45 -26.13 -9.84
N ILE A 24 -2.74 -24.89 -9.45
CA ILE A 24 -1.77 -23.79 -9.40
C ILE A 24 -1.18 -23.72 -8.00
N LEU A 25 0.14 -23.86 -7.91
CA LEU A 25 0.87 -23.62 -6.67
C LEU A 25 1.14 -22.12 -6.53
N GLY A 26 0.85 -21.57 -5.35
CA GLY A 26 1.09 -20.16 -5.05
C GLY A 26 1.12 -19.91 -3.55
N SER A 27 1.71 -18.77 -3.17
CA SER A 27 1.64 -18.30 -1.78
C SER A 27 0.20 -17.94 -1.44
N THR A 28 -0.38 -18.60 -0.44
CA THR A 28 -1.73 -18.32 0.04
C THR A 28 -1.70 -17.34 1.21
N GLY A 29 -2.78 -16.58 1.40
CA GLY A 29 -2.92 -15.66 2.54
C GLY A 29 -2.67 -16.32 3.90
N PRO A 30 -3.25 -17.50 4.19
CA PRO A 30 -2.98 -18.21 5.45
C PRO A 30 -1.51 -18.61 5.65
N MET A 31 -0.80 -18.95 4.57
CA MET A 31 0.63 -19.25 4.65
C MET A 31 1.45 -18.01 5.04
N LEU A 32 1.10 -16.84 4.51
CA LEU A 32 1.75 -15.58 4.89
C LEU A 32 1.53 -15.26 6.37
N VAL A 33 0.32 -15.49 6.89
CA VAL A 33 0.01 -15.30 8.31
C VAL A 33 0.84 -16.26 9.19
N LEU A 34 0.98 -17.52 8.78
CA LEU A 34 1.85 -18.47 9.47
C LEU A 34 3.30 -17.99 9.51
N GLU A 35 3.84 -17.49 8.40
CA GLU A 35 5.20 -16.95 8.35
C GLU A 35 5.38 -15.71 9.23
N MET A 36 4.37 -14.85 9.32
CA MET A 36 4.37 -13.70 10.23
C MET A 36 4.41 -14.14 11.71
N ILE A 37 3.59 -15.12 12.09
CA ILE A 37 3.60 -15.66 13.46
C ILE A 37 4.95 -16.31 13.77
N LEU A 38 5.51 -17.08 12.82
CA LEU A 38 6.82 -17.71 12.97
C LEU A 38 7.92 -16.68 13.16
N TYR A 39 7.88 -15.58 12.40
CA TYR A 39 8.81 -14.48 12.52
C TYR A 39 8.72 -13.80 13.89
N SER A 40 7.52 -13.42 14.33
CA SER A 40 7.32 -12.81 15.65
C SER A 40 7.79 -13.73 16.78
N PHE A 41 7.52 -15.03 16.68
CA PHE A 41 8.00 -16.01 17.65
C PHE A 41 9.53 -16.08 17.73
N CYS A 42 10.23 -15.98 16.59
CA CYS A 42 11.69 -15.95 16.57
C CYS A 42 12.25 -14.68 17.23
N VAL A 43 11.62 -13.53 16.94
CA VAL A 43 12.00 -12.23 17.52
C VAL A 43 11.80 -12.23 19.04
N ASP A 44 10.68 -12.76 19.53
CA ASP A 44 10.38 -12.85 20.97
C ASP A 44 11.35 -13.78 21.73
N ARG A 45 12.04 -14.68 21.02
CA ARG A 45 12.97 -15.68 21.58
C ARG A 45 14.43 -15.41 21.25
N ASP A 46 14.75 -14.31 20.57
CA ASP A 46 16.08 -13.99 20.05
C ASP A 46 16.70 -15.13 19.23
N TRP A 47 15.87 -15.82 18.42
CA TRP A 47 16.32 -16.90 17.54
C TRP A 47 16.48 -16.43 16.10
N ASP A 48 17.52 -16.93 15.42
CA ASP A 48 17.74 -16.64 14.01
C ASP A 48 16.60 -17.23 13.15
N TYR A 49 15.81 -16.35 12.53
CA TYR A 49 14.65 -16.74 11.72
C TYR A 49 15.01 -17.64 10.53
N MET A 50 16.14 -17.39 9.85
CA MET A 50 16.51 -18.10 8.63
C MET A 50 16.78 -19.61 8.85
N PRO A 51 17.67 -20.02 9.78
CA PRO A 51 17.88 -21.45 10.08
C PRO A 51 16.63 -22.09 10.70
N PHE A 52 15.86 -21.35 11.50
CA PHE A 52 14.62 -21.87 12.08
C PHE A 52 13.57 -22.18 11.01
N ARG A 53 13.38 -21.29 10.02
CA ARG A 53 12.51 -21.51 8.86
C ARG A 53 12.94 -22.76 8.06
N CYS A 54 14.24 -22.94 7.85
CA CYS A 54 14.76 -24.14 7.19
C CYS A 54 14.44 -25.42 7.97
N TRP A 55 14.64 -25.40 9.29
CA TRP A 55 14.35 -26.53 10.17
C TRP A 55 12.87 -26.91 10.14
N VAL A 56 11.96 -25.93 10.22
CA VAL A 56 10.51 -26.16 10.08
C VAL A 56 10.19 -26.79 8.72
N GLY A 57 10.81 -26.30 7.64
CA GLY A 57 10.65 -26.89 6.31
C GLY A 57 11.10 -28.35 6.21
N ILE A 58 12.22 -28.70 6.86
CA ILE A 58 12.72 -30.08 6.93
C ILE A 58 11.73 -31.00 7.65
N TRP A 59 11.16 -30.56 8.77
CA TRP A 59 10.14 -31.33 9.50
C TRP A 59 8.85 -31.51 8.69
N ILE A 60 8.39 -30.47 7.98
CA ILE A 60 7.22 -30.56 7.10
C ILE A 60 7.49 -31.58 5.99
N ALA A 61 8.65 -31.54 5.35
CA ALA A 61 9.01 -32.50 4.30
C ALA A 61 9.06 -33.95 4.84
N PHE A 62 9.61 -34.15 6.03
CA PHE A 62 9.66 -35.46 6.68
C PHE A 62 8.26 -36.01 6.99
N ILE A 63 7.37 -35.18 7.53
CA ILE A 63 5.98 -35.56 7.83
C ILE A 63 5.23 -35.90 6.54
N ILE A 64 5.37 -35.09 5.48
CA ILE A 64 4.76 -35.36 4.17
C ILE A 64 5.25 -36.71 3.62
N PHE A 65 6.54 -37.01 3.73
CA PHE A 65 7.08 -38.30 3.30
C PHE A 65 6.45 -39.48 4.04
N ILE A 66 6.28 -39.37 5.37
CA ILE A 66 5.59 -40.40 6.18
C ILE A 66 4.14 -40.56 5.75
N ILE A 67 3.41 -39.46 5.54
CA ILE A 67 2.01 -39.47 5.11
C ILE A 67 1.85 -40.19 3.76
N VAL A 68 2.78 -39.96 2.82
CA VAL A 68 2.81 -40.64 1.52
C VAL A 68 3.14 -42.12 1.68
N ALA A 69 4.12 -42.48 2.52
CA ALA A 69 4.52 -43.87 2.75
C ALA A 69 3.41 -44.71 3.42
N LEU A 70 2.57 -44.08 4.24
CA LEU A 70 1.42 -44.70 4.92
C LEU A 70 0.12 -44.67 4.09
N ASP A 71 0.16 -44.16 2.85
CA ASP A 71 -1.00 -43.96 1.97
C ASP A 71 -2.18 -43.26 2.67
N LEU A 72 -1.88 -42.23 3.45
CA LEU A 72 -2.89 -41.46 4.17
C LEU A 72 -3.81 -40.67 3.23
N SER A 73 -3.50 -40.64 1.93
CA SER A 73 -4.36 -40.15 0.85
C SER A 73 -5.77 -40.75 0.89
N ALA A 74 -5.91 -41.98 1.39
CA ALA A 74 -7.22 -42.61 1.59
C ALA A 74 -8.13 -41.81 2.53
N LEU A 75 -7.57 -41.02 3.47
CA LEU A 75 -8.33 -40.18 4.39
C LEU A 75 -9.09 -39.06 3.66
N VAL A 76 -8.54 -38.58 2.53
CA VAL A 76 -9.17 -37.52 1.72
C VAL A 76 -10.55 -37.96 1.21
N ARG A 77 -10.78 -39.26 1.02
CA ARG A 77 -12.09 -39.80 0.61
C ARG A 77 -13.20 -39.60 1.66
N PHE A 78 -12.85 -39.35 2.92
CA PHE A 78 -13.83 -39.03 3.96
C PHE A 78 -14.27 -37.56 3.95
N ILE A 79 -13.58 -36.70 3.20
CA ILE A 79 -14.04 -35.33 2.97
C ILE A 79 -15.29 -35.39 2.11
N THR A 80 -16.38 -34.81 2.60
CA THR A 80 -17.65 -34.82 1.90
C THR A 80 -17.75 -33.63 0.95
N ARG A 81 -18.54 -33.77 -0.11
CA ARG A 81 -18.86 -32.67 -1.04
C ARG A 81 -19.36 -31.41 -0.32
N PHE A 82 -20.14 -31.59 0.74
CA PHE A 82 -20.62 -30.48 1.57
C PHE A 82 -19.46 -29.67 2.17
N THR A 83 -18.46 -30.34 2.75
CA THR A 83 -17.29 -29.65 3.31
C THR A 83 -16.44 -28.97 2.24
N GLU A 84 -16.34 -29.53 1.04
CA GLU A 84 -15.62 -28.90 -0.08
C GLU A 84 -16.32 -27.63 -0.57
N GLU A 85 -17.65 -27.66 -0.75
CA GLU A 85 -18.44 -26.50 -1.17
C GLU A 85 -18.43 -25.39 -0.11
N CYS A 86 -18.54 -25.74 1.18
CA CYS A 86 -18.40 -24.78 2.28
C CYS A 86 -16.99 -24.16 2.33
N PHE A 87 -15.93 -24.95 2.15
CA PHE A 87 -14.56 -24.44 2.13
C PHE A 87 -14.31 -23.50 0.95
N ALA A 88 -14.78 -23.85 -0.24
CA ALA A 88 -14.67 -23.00 -1.42
C ALA A 88 -15.41 -21.67 -1.22
N CYS A 89 -16.61 -21.69 -0.63
CA CYS A 89 -17.37 -20.49 -0.29
C CYS A 89 -16.62 -19.61 0.73
N LEU A 90 -16.02 -20.21 1.76
CA LEU A 90 -15.23 -19.49 2.76
C LEU A 90 -14.03 -18.75 2.15
N ILE A 91 -13.24 -19.45 1.33
CA ILE A 91 -12.08 -18.84 0.66
C ILE A 91 -12.52 -17.72 -0.31
N ALA A 92 -13.61 -17.92 -1.06
CA ALA A 92 -14.16 -16.90 -1.93
C ALA A 92 -14.59 -15.64 -1.14
N LEU A 93 -15.25 -15.82 0.00
CA LEU A 93 -15.65 -14.72 0.89
C LEU A 93 -14.43 -13.98 1.45
N ILE A 94 -13.40 -14.70 1.89
CA ILE A 94 -12.14 -14.09 2.38
C ILE A 94 -11.50 -13.21 1.30
N PHE A 95 -11.43 -13.68 0.05
CA PHE A 95 -10.86 -12.89 -1.03
C PHE A 95 -11.67 -11.62 -1.34
N ILE A 96 -13.00 -11.68 -1.27
CA ILE A 96 -13.86 -10.50 -1.45
C ILE A 96 -13.58 -9.47 -0.34
N PHE A 97 -13.54 -9.90 0.93
CA PHE A 97 -13.23 -9.01 2.04
C PHE A 97 -11.85 -8.38 1.91
N GLN A 98 -10.84 -9.18 1.54
CA GLN A 98 -9.47 -8.67 1.35
C GLN A 98 -9.39 -7.65 0.21
N ALA A 99 -10.18 -7.81 -0.86
CA ALA A 99 -10.23 -6.85 -1.96
C ALA A 99 -10.77 -5.48 -1.49
N PHE A 100 -11.86 -5.47 -0.70
CA PHE A 100 -12.39 -4.23 -0.13
C PHE A 100 -11.45 -3.60 0.89
N GLU A 101 -10.81 -4.39 1.75
CA GLU A 101 -9.82 -3.90 2.71
C GLU A 101 -8.66 -3.19 1.98
N ASN A 102 -8.17 -3.77 0.87
CA ASN A 102 -7.13 -3.14 0.06
C ASN A 102 -7.60 -1.85 -0.62
N LEU A 103 -8.88 -1.75 -0.99
CA LEU A 103 -9.45 -0.51 -1.54
C LEU A 103 -9.52 0.60 -0.47
N ILE A 104 -9.94 0.26 0.74
CA ILE A 104 -10.02 1.21 1.87
C ILE A 104 -8.62 1.68 2.29
N LYS A 105 -7.61 0.80 2.29
CA LYS A 105 -6.20 1.20 2.56
C LYS A 105 -5.67 2.29 1.62
N ILE A 106 -6.24 2.44 0.42
CA ILE A 106 -5.87 3.52 -0.51
C ILE A 106 -6.42 4.86 -0.02
N GLU A 107 -7.58 4.89 0.63
CA GLU A 107 -8.17 6.08 1.25
C GLU A 107 -7.25 6.63 2.35
N ASP A 108 -6.75 5.75 3.23
CA ASP A 108 -5.82 6.15 4.30
C ASP A 108 -4.50 6.71 3.76
N LYS A 109 -4.05 6.20 2.61
CA LYS A 109 -2.81 6.65 1.96
C LYS A 109 -3.00 7.95 1.17
N TYR A 110 -4.20 8.18 0.64
CA TYR A 110 -4.57 9.36 -0.16
C TYR A 110 -5.90 9.93 0.35
N PRO A 111 -5.88 10.70 1.46
CA PRO A 111 -7.09 11.16 2.10
C PRO A 111 -7.90 12.09 1.20
N ILE A 112 -9.23 11.93 1.23
CA ILE A 112 -10.15 12.75 0.45
C ILE A 112 -10.41 14.05 1.21
N HIS A 113 -9.88 15.16 0.72
CA HIS A 113 -10.24 16.48 1.23
C HIS A 113 -11.48 16.99 0.48
N PHE A 114 -12.66 16.87 1.11
CA PHE A 114 -13.94 17.36 0.56
C PHE A 114 -14.03 18.90 0.50
N HIS A 115 -13.21 19.59 1.28
CA HIS A 115 -13.07 21.03 1.22
C HIS A 115 -11.76 21.39 0.51
N ALA A 116 -11.86 22.11 -0.60
CA ALA A 116 -10.76 22.87 -1.17
C ALA A 116 -10.42 24.03 -0.22
N SER A 117 -9.76 23.73 0.90
CA SER A 117 -9.07 24.79 1.62
C SER A 117 -7.84 25.12 0.78
N LEU A 118 -7.94 26.21 0.02
CA LEU A 118 -6.85 26.85 -0.70
C LEU A 118 -5.85 27.48 0.30
N THR A 119 -5.47 26.72 1.32
CA THR A 119 -4.52 27.09 2.37
C THR A 119 -3.56 25.93 2.54
N ASN A 120 -2.93 25.51 1.43
CA ASN A 120 -1.63 24.83 1.45
C ASN A 120 -0.53 25.84 1.82
N SER A 121 -0.75 26.61 2.87
CA SER A 121 0.24 27.52 3.41
C SER A 121 1.07 26.73 4.40
N CYS A 122 2.21 26.23 3.93
CA CYS A 122 3.30 25.92 4.83
C CYS A 122 3.79 27.22 5.44
N VAL A 123 3.59 27.38 6.74
CA VAL A 123 4.08 28.53 7.49
C VAL A 123 5.24 28.06 8.35
N CYS A 124 6.35 28.78 8.28
CA CYS A 124 7.44 28.60 9.23
C CYS A 124 7.10 29.42 10.48
N GLU A 125 6.88 28.76 11.62
CA GLU A 125 6.67 29.41 12.91
C GLU A 125 7.94 29.41 13.76
N ASN A 126 8.07 30.45 14.59
CA ASN A 126 9.03 30.53 15.69
C ASN A 126 10.51 30.41 15.27
N PHE A 127 10.87 31.08 14.18
CA PHE A 127 12.25 31.16 13.70
C PHE A 127 13.06 32.23 14.44
N THR A 128 14.32 31.91 14.79
CA THR A 128 15.21 32.83 15.51
C THR A 128 16.45 33.12 14.69
N ILE A 129 16.71 34.39 14.41
CA ILE A 129 17.94 34.81 13.72
C ILE A 129 19.05 34.97 14.77
N PRO A 130 20.24 34.38 14.57
CA PRO A 130 21.38 34.60 15.45
C PRO A 130 21.80 36.07 15.44
N TYR A 131 22.01 36.63 16.64
CA TYR A 131 22.46 38.01 16.85
C TYR A 131 23.78 38.28 16.12
N ASN A 132 23.92 39.49 15.55
CA ASN A 132 25.12 40.04 14.91
C ASN A 132 25.39 39.68 13.43
N ARG A 133 24.36 39.33 12.63
CA ARG A 133 24.47 39.23 11.16
C ARG A 133 23.33 39.97 10.47
N SER A 134 23.65 40.98 9.66
CA SER A 134 22.67 41.61 8.77
C SER A 134 22.38 40.65 7.62
N THR A 135 21.32 39.85 7.74
CA THR A 135 20.88 38.95 6.67
C THR A 135 19.71 39.59 5.94
N SER A 136 19.90 39.94 4.67
CA SER A 136 18.80 40.29 3.77
C SER A 136 18.09 39.00 3.34
N PHE A 137 16.83 38.85 3.71
CA PHE A 137 15.99 37.77 3.19
C PHE A 137 15.16 38.29 2.01
N ASN A 138 15.20 37.57 0.88
CA ASN A 138 14.24 37.78 -0.20
C ASN A 138 12.94 37.09 0.20
N VAL A 139 11.90 37.87 0.49
CA VAL A 139 10.57 37.37 0.85
C VAL A 139 9.66 37.56 -0.35
N SER A 140 9.09 36.46 -0.83
CA SER A 140 8.01 36.47 -1.83
C SER A 140 6.67 36.40 -1.10
N GLU A 141 5.96 37.52 -1.02
CA GLU A 141 4.60 37.59 -0.47
C GLU A 141 3.59 37.33 -1.61
N TYR A 142 2.81 36.25 -1.51
CA TYR A 142 1.76 35.91 -2.47
C TYR A 142 0.42 36.51 -2.01
N THR A 143 0.10 37.74 -2.42
CA THR A 143 -1.22 38.33 -2.18
C THR A 143 -2.17 38.01 -3.34
N THR A 144 -3.22 37.23 -3.09
CA THR A 144 -4.31 37.01 -4.05
C THR A 144 -5.44 38.02 -3.80
N ASN A 145 -5.55 39.07 -4.62
CA ASN A 145 -6.71 39.97 -4.60
C ASN A 145 -7.89 39.28 -5.32
N ILE A 146 -8.91 38.87 -4.56
CA ILE A 146 -10.05 38.03 -4.97
C ILE A 146 -10.90 38.61 -6.12
N THR A 147 -10.69 39.84 -6.55
CA THR A 147 -11.47 40.45 -7.64
C THR A 147 -10.89 40.25 -9.03
N ASN A 148 -9.59 39.97 -9.17
CA ASN A 148 -8.94 39.71 -10.47
C ASN A 148 -7.98 38.52 -10.32
N ASN A 149 -8.19 37.45 -11.08
CA ASN A 149 -7.32 36.26 -11.16
C ASN A 149 -5.92 36.62 -11.70
N SER A 150 -5.13 37.37 -10.95
CA SER A 150 -3.75 37.72 -11.24
C SER A 150 -2.96 37.62 -9.94
N ALA A 151 -2.15 36.57 -9.82
CA ALA A 151 -1.16 36.45 -8.76
C ALA A 151 -0.01 37.43 -9.05
N HIS A 152 0.15 38.43 -8.20
CA HIS A 152 1.26 39.37 -8.31
C HIS A 152 2.36 38.94 -7.34
N GLU A 153 3.45 38.42 -7.89
CA GLU A 153 4.65 38.09 -7.11
C GLU A 153 5.35 39.42 -6.76
N ARG A 154 5.48 39.72 -5.46
CA ARG A 154 6.28 40.86 -4.99
C ARG A 154 7.44 40.33 -4.17
N ASN A 155 8.65 40.56 -4.66
CA ASN A 155 9.88 40.26 -3.95
C ASN A 155 10.26 41.48 -3.12
N PHE A 156 10.23 41.36 -1.79
CA PHE A 156 10.74 42.39 -0.89
C PHE A 156 11.99 41.89 -0.18
N ASN A 157 12.99 42.76 -0.09
CA ASN A 157 14.20 42.50 0.68
C ASN A 157 13.94 42.98 2.12
N ILE A 158 13.74 42.05 3.05
CA ILE A 158 13.61 42.37 4.47
C ILE A 158 15.01 42.36 5.09
N SER A 159 15.51 43.53 5.47
CA SER A 159 16.73 43.69 6.26
C SER A 159 16.36 43.80 7.74
N VAL A 160 16.70 42.80 8.54
CA VAL A 160 16.51 42.85 9.99
C VAL A 160 17.82 43.25 10.66
N HIS A 161 17.76 44.32 11.42
CA HIS A 161 18.86 44.81 12.25
C HIS A 161 18.44 44.58 13.71
N ASP A 162 19.30 43.91 14.46
CA ASP A 162 19.07 43.41 15.82
C ASP A 162 18.09 42.24 15.93
N GLY A 163 18.48 41.24 16.73
CA GLY A 163 17.75 39.98 16.90
C GLY A 163 16.30 40.22 17.30
N GLY A 164 15.40 40.01 16.34
CA GLY A 164 13.97 40.17 16.49
C GLY A 164 13.23 38.92 16.01
N THR A 165 12.13 38.61 16.67
CA THR A 165 11.13 37.66 16.19
C THR A 165 10.38 38.28 15.01
N ILE A 166 10.42 37.65 13.84
CA ILE A 166 9.68 38.06 12.65
C ILE A 166 8.45 37.17 12.54
N ASN A 167 7.27 37.78 12.43
CA ASN A 167 5.97 37.07 12.46
C ASN A 167 5.40 36.79 11.06
N ASN A 168 6.18 37.08 10.01
CA ASN A 168 5.72 36.93 8.63
C ASN A 168 6.07 35.53 8.12
N SER A 169 5.12 34.89 7.43
CA SER A 169 5.23 33.55 6.87
C SER A 169 6.29 33.51 5.77
N VAL A 170 7.52 33.14 6.13
CA VAL A 170 8.66 32.98 5.21
C VAL A 170 8.62 31.61 4.55
N LEU A 171 9.06 31.57 3.29
CA LEU A 171 9.15 30.39 2.42
C LEU A 171 9.80 29.18 3.12
N PRO A 172 9.28 27.95 2.92
CA PRO A 172 9.66 26.74 3.67
C PRO A 172 11.10 26.21 3.47
N ALA A 173 11.87 26.69 2.49
CA ALA A 173 13.11 26.03 2.06
C ALA A 173 14.24 25.98 3.12
N ASN A 174 14.28 26.90 4.09
CA ASN A 174 15.34 26.97 5.11
C ASN A 174 14.81 27.13 6.54
N CYS A 175 13.55 26.76 6.82
CA CYS A 175 12.93 26.94 8.14
C CYS A 175 13.64 26.15 9.26
N SER A 176 14.04 24.90 8.97
CA SER A 176 14.73 24.03 9.92
C SER A 176 16.16 24.49 10.24
N GLU A 177 16.76 25.31 9.38
CA GLU A 177 18.16 25.74 9.51
C GLU A 177 18.35 26.83 10.58
N TYR A 178 17.32 27.64 10.88
CA TYR A 178 17.39 28.64 11.96
C TYR A 178 16.36 28.39 13.08
N GLY A 179 16.12 27.12 13.36
CA GLY A 179 15.39 26.68 14.56
C GLY A 179 13.89 26.95 14.55
N GLY A 180 13.30 27.25 13.39
CA GLY A 180 11.84 27.28 13.21
C GLY A 180 11.27 25.88 13.00
N TYR A 181 9.98 25.71 13.27
CA TYR A 181 9.24 24.50 12.94
C TYR A 181 8.15 24.81 11.90
N LEU A 182 7.99 23.91 10.93
CA LEU A 182 6.99 24.04 9.88
C LEU A 182 5.62 23.67 10.46
N THR A 183 4.67 24.60 10.40
CA THR A 183 3.27 24.38 10.77
C THR A 183 2.36 24.58 9.57
N GLY A 184 1.38 23.71 9.43
CA GLY A 184 0.35 23.81 8.41
C GLY A 184 0.07 22.49 7.72
N SER A 185 -1.13 22.40 7.15
CA SER A 185 -1.63 21.22 6.45
C SER A 185 -0.92 20.91 5.13
N GLY A 186 0.00 21.78 4.69
CA GLY A 186 0.79 21.61 3.46
C GLY A 186 2.23 21.14 3.66
N CYS A 187 2.67 20.92 4.92
CA CYS A 187 4.07 20.61 5.24
C CYS A 187 4.35 19.12 5.47
N ASP A 188 3.33 18.27 5.35
CA ASP A 188 3.55 16.84 5.24
C ASP A 188 4.22 16.54 3.89
N ASP A 189 5.29 15.75 3.92
CA ASP A 189 6.16 15.37 2.79
C ASP A 189 5.45 14.66 1.61
N LYS A 190 4.12 14.53 1.64
CA LYS A 190 3.31 13.94 0.57
C LYS A 190 2.52 15.05 -0.09
N LEU A 191 2.98 15.50 -1.26
CA LEU A 191 2.16 16.30 -2.17
C LEU A 191 0.80 15.62 -2.31
N TYR A 192 -0.25 16.32 -1.88
CA TYR A 192 -1.62 15.87 -2.05
C TYR A 192 -1.91 15.70 -3.54
N GLU A 193 -2.15 14.47 -3.96
CA GLU A 193 -2.62 14.14 -5.30
C GLU A 193 -4.15 13.95 -5.27
N PRO A 194 -4.95 14.94 -5.71
CA PRO A 194 -6.39 14.80 -5.73
C PRO A 194 -6.82 13.70 -6.72
N ASN A 195 -7.96 13.07 -6.45
CA ASN A 195 -8.69 12.14 -7.32
C ASN A 195 -8.13 10.71 -7.45
N VAL A 196 -7.01 10.37 -6.80
CA VAL A 196 -6.40 9.03 -6.86
C VAL A 196 -7.36 7.95 -6.32
N PHE A 197 -8.02 8.21 -5.19
CA PHE A 197 -8.98 7.29 -4.59
C PHE A 197 -10.20 7.06 -5.50
N PHE A 198 -10.79 8.14 -6.03
CA PHE A 198 -11.95 8.06 -6.92
C PHE A 198 -11.63 7.27 -8.19
N MET A 199 -10.47 7.53 -8.81
CA MET A 199 -10.02 6.77 -9.98
C MET A 199 -9.77 5.30 -9.65
N SER A 200 -9.25 4.98 -8.46
CA SER A 200 -9.06 3.60 -8.00
C SER A 200 -10.39 2.86 -7.84
N CYS A 201 -11.41 3.52 -7.28
CA CYS A 201 -12.76 2.96 -7.16
C CYS A 201 -13.43 2.74 -8.53
N LEU A 202 -13.30 3.72 -9.44
CA LEU A 202 -13.81 3.62 -10.80
C LEU A 202 -13.15 2.47 -11.57
N LEU A 203 -11.82 2.32 -11.46
CA LEU A 203 -11.09 1.20 -12.06
C LEU A 203 -11.53 -0.15 -11.48
N PHE A 204 -11.70 -0.24 -10.16
CA PHE A 204 -12.15 -1.45 -9.49
C PHE A 204 -13.53 -1.90 -9.95
N LEU A 205 -14.54 -1.02 -9.89
CA LEU A 205 -15.90 -1.34 -10.33
C LEU A 205 -15.99 -1.52 -11.85
N GLY A 206 -15.25 -0.70 -12.61
CA GLY A 206 -15.21 -0.75 -14.07
C GLY A 206 -14.65 -2.07 -14.59
N THR A 207 -13.50 -2.51 -14.07
CA THR A 207 -12.89 -3.78 -14.47
C THR A 207 -13.76 -4.98 -14.08
N PHE A 208 -14.37 -4.95 -12.89
CA PHE A 208 -15.34 -5.98 -12.46
C PHE A 208 -16.56 -6.04 -13.39
N GLY A 209 -17.16 -4.90 -13.72
CA GLY A 209 -18.30 -4.82 -14.63
C GLY A 209 -17.97 -5.31 -16.04
N ILE A 210 -16.83 -4.89 -16.58
CA ILE A 210 -16.33 -5.34 -17.90
C ILE A 210 -16.09 -6.85 -17.89
N ALA A 211 -15.48 -7.40 -16.83
CA ALA A 211 -15.24 -8.84 -16.72
C ALA A 211 -16.56 -9.64 -16.73
N ILE A 212 -17.57 -9.21 -15.96
CA ILE A 212 -18.89 -9.85 -15.95
C ILE A 212 -19.56 -9.75 -17.33
N PHE A 213 -19.49 -8.58 -17.98
CA PHE A 213 -20.02 -8.39 -19.31
C PHE A 213 -19.38 -9.34 -20.33
N LEU A 214 -18.06 -9.50 -20.30
CA LEU A 214 -17.34 -10.44 -21.18
C LEU A 214 -17.70 -11.90 -20.91
N VAL A 215 -17.88 -12.29 -19.65
CA VAL A 215 -18.33 -13.65 -19.30
C VAL A 215 -19.74 -13.91 -19.84
N ASN A 216 -20.64 -12.94 -19.72
CA ASN A 216 -22.00 -13.05 -20.24
C ASN A 216 -22.03 -13.13 -21.79
N ILE A 217 -21.14 -12.42 -22.49
CA ILE A 217 -20.99 -12.55 -23.95
C ILE A 217 -20.55 -13.97 -24.33
N LYS A 218 -19.60 -14.56 -23.59
CA LYS A 218 -19.13 -15.93 -23.85
C LYS A 218 -20.22 -16.98 -23.66
N GLY A 219 -21.13 -16.77 -22.70
CA GLY A 219 -22.27 -17.65 -22.44
C GLY A 219 -23.49 -17.40 -23.33
N GLY A 220 -23.57 -16.23 -23.99
CA GLY A 220 -24.66 -15.85 -24.87
C GLY A 220 -24.47 -16.37 -26.30
N THR A 221 -25.57 -16.75 -26.95
CA THR A 221 -25.63 -17.22 -28.36
C THR A 221 -25.31 -16.13 -29.40
N PHE A 222 -24.83 -14.96 -28.98
CA PHE A 222 -24.63 -13.80 -29.85
C PHE A 222 -23.40 -13.97 -30.78
N ALA A 223 -22.47 -14.87 -30.46
CA ALA A 223 -21.25 -15.11 -31.24
C ALA A 223 -21.31 -16.34 -32.18
N THR A 224 -22.37 -17.15 -32.13
CA THR A 224 -22.51 -18.39 -32.94
C THR A 224 -23.68 -18.34 -33.93
N ALA A 225 -24.05 -17.14 -34.38
CA ALA A 225 -25.06 -16.94 -35.42
C ALA A 225 -24.40 -16.60 -36.78
N THR A 226 -23.61 -17.53 -37.31
CA THR A 226 -23.26 -17.64 -38.75
C THR A 226 -22.91 -19.09 -39.06
#